data_AF-W2JIN7-F1
#
_entry.id   AF-W2JIN7-F1
#
_cell.length_a   1.000
_cell.length_b   1.000
_cell.length_c   1.000
_cell.angle_alpha   90.00
_cell.angle_beta   90.00
_cell.angle_gamma   90.00
#
_symmetry.space_group_name_H-M   'P 1'
#
loop_
_entity.id
_entity.type
_entity.pdbx_description
1 polymer ?
#
loop_
_entity_poly.entity_id
_entity_poly.type
_entity_poly.pdbx_seq_one_letter_code
_entity_poly.pdbx_strand_id
1 'polypeptide(L)'
;MEEQPFGALVATASFSFTITETSLRHVFPHLLATSGAEHTGFGTEHAMLWTRLLGRRLDCRCSLRFQWDDSAGRVTQLDWKMDLLTTLLRVLGNLEDVNYLLEKALITPTNLIKDLPTKAE
;
A
#
# COMPACT_ATOMS: atom_id res chain seq x y z
N MET A 1 -21.56 9.94 1.15
CA MET A 1 -22.88 9.32 1.32
C MET A 1 -22.61 7.99 2.00
N GLU A 2 -22.94 7.90 3.28
CA GLU A 2 -22.78 6.68 4.07
C GLU A 2 -24.03 5.83 3.82
N GLU A 3 -23.88 4.73 3.09
CA GLU A 3 -24.92 3.71 3.01
C GLU A 3 -24.75 2.81 4.24
N GLN A 4 -25.79 2.65 5.05
CA GLN A 4 -25.81 1.75 6.20
C GLN A 4 -26.49 0.43 5.79
N PRO A 5 -25.76 -0.59 5.34
CA PRO A 5 -26.24 -1.95 5.38
C PRO A 5 -26.12 -2.43 6.83
N PHE A 6 -27.23 -2.90 7.40
CA PHE A 6 -27.28 -3.50 8.75
C PHE A 6 -26.04 -4.38 9.03
N GLY A 7 -25.31 -4.07 10.11
CA GLY A 7 -24.14 -4.82 10.60
C GLY A 7 -22.75 -4.36 10.11
N ALA A 8 -22.62 -3.45 9.13
CA ALA A 8 -21.31 -2.91 8.76
C ALA A 8 -21.37 -1.47 8.21
N LEU A 9 -20.58 -0.57 8.80
CA LEU A 9 -20.37 0.78 8.29
C LEU A 9 -19.16 0.82 7.35
N VAL A 10 -19.35 1.26 6.11
CA VAL A 10 -18.26 1.44 5.15
C VAL A 10 -17.99 2.93 4.96
N ALA A 11 -16.73 3.34 5.12
CA ALA A 11 -16.28 4.71 4.94
C ALA A 11 -15.09 4.78 3.99
N THR A 12 -15.00 5.87 3.23
CA THR A 12 -13.81 6.19 2.44
C THR A 12 -12.95 7.20 3.18
N ALA A 13 -11.64 7.00 3.19
CA ALA A 13 -10.68 7.89 3.82
C ALA A 13 -9.48 8.17 2.91
N SER A 14 -8.75 9.24 3.19
CA SER A 14 -7.44 9.50 2.60
C SER A 14 -6.38 9.25 3.67
N PHE A 15 -5.44 8.36 3.39
CA PHE A 15 -4.34 8.03 4.29
C PHE A 15 -3.02 8.56 3.72
N SER A 16 -2.41 9.48 4.44
CA SER A 16 -1.16 10.09 4.06
C SER A 16 -0.04 9.66 4.99
N PHE A 17 1.07 9.15 4.44
CA PHE A 17 2.23 8.74 5.23
C PHE A 17 3.53 9.02 4.49
N THR A 18 4.61 9.19 5.24
CA THR A 18 5.95 9.38 4.67
C THR A 18 6.73 8.08 4.74
N ILE A 19 7.33 7.67 3.62
CA ILE A 19 8.25 6.55 3.58
C ILE A 19 9.53 6.95 4.29
N THR A 20 9.79 6.31 5.42
CA THR A 20 11.02 6.52 6.19
C THR A 20 12.05 5.45 5.86
N GLU A 21 13.27 5.66 6.33
CA GLU A 21 14.31 4.65 6.27
C GLU A 21 13.85 3.35 6.96
N THR A 22 13.21 3.45 8.12
CA THR A 22 12.60 2.31 8.83
C THR A 22 11.57 1.59 7.97
N SER A 23 10.69 2.33 7.28
CA SER A 23 9.72 1.74 6.35
C SER A 23 10.42 0.95 5.25
N LEU A 24 11.46 1.51 4.63
CA LEU A 24 12.20 0.82 3.57
C LEU A 24 12.91 -0.44 4.10
N ARG A 25 13.56 -0.36 5.28
CA ARG A 25 14.25 -1.52 5.87
C ARG A 25 13.33 -2.69 6.19
N HIS A 26 12.13 -2.42 6.70
CA HIS A 26 11.22 -3.46 7.20
C HIS A 26 10.21 -3.91 6.15
N VAL A 27 9.79 -3.01 5.26
CA VAL A 27 8.76 -3.29 4.25
C VAL A 27 9.39 -3.67 2.91
N PHE A 28 10.52 -3.07 2.56
CA PHE A 28 11.23 -3.31 1.30
C PHE A 28 12.69 -3.71 1.52
N PRO A 29 12.99 -4.72 2.37
CA PRO A 29 14.37 -5.08 2.74
C PRO A 29 15.22 -5.48 1.53
N HIS A 30 14.60 -5.97 0.45
CA HIS A 30 15.28 -6.34 -0.78
C HIS A 30 15.96 -5.14 -1.48
N LEU A 31 15.53 -3.90 -1.21
CA LEU A 31 16.19 -2.70 -1.72
C LEU A 31 17.52 -2.39 -1.02
N LEU A 32 17.77 -2.95 0.18
CA LEU A 32 19.04 -2.79 0.90
C LEU A 32 20.15 -3.71 0.37
N ALA A 33 19.78 -4.89 -0.13
CA ALA A 33 20.69 -6.04 -0.28
C ALA A 33 21.71 -5.93 -1.42
N THR A 34 21.90 -4.76 -2.03
CA THR A 34 22.67 -4.62 -3.28
C THR A 34 23.67 -3.44 -3.26
N SER A 35 23.89 -2.80 -2.11
CA SER A 35 24.99 -1.83 -1.96
C SER A 35 26.40 -2.47 -1.91
N GLY A 36 26.53 -3.79 -2.10
CA GLY A 36 27.80 -4.52 -1.96
C GLY A 36 28.16 -5.51 -3.09
N ALA A 37 27.41 -5.54 -4.20
CA ALA A 37 27.71 -6.39 -5.35
C ALA A 37 28.19 -5.54 -6.52
N GLU A 38 29.48 -5.23 -6.50
CA GLU A 38 30.23 -4.73 -7.64
C GLU A 38 30.10 -5.75 -8.79
N HIS A 39 29.85 -5.28 -10.00
CA HIS A 39 29.85 -6.05 -11.27
C HIS A 39 28.58 -6.79 -11.71
N THR A 40 27.38 -6.24 -11.53
CA THR A 40 26.30 -6.44 -12.54
C THR A 40 25.49 -5.15 -12.66
N GLY A 41 25.06 -4.75 -13.86
CA GLY A 41 24.38 -3.46 -14.11
C GLY A 41 23.10 -3.20 -13.31
N PHE A 42 22.59 -4.21 -12.60
CA PHE A 42 21.41 -4.18 -11.73
C PHE A 42 21.61 -3.45 -10.39
N GLY A 43 22.85 -3.15 -9.99
CA GLY A 43 23.11 -2.48 -8.72
C GLY A 43 22.58 -1.04 -8.63
N THR A 44 22.36 -0.40 -9.78
CA THR A 44 21.99 1.03 -9.87
C THR A 44 20.50 1.27 -9.70
N GLU A 45 19.65 0.36 -10.19
CA GLU A 45 18.19 0.52 -10.21
C GLU A 45 17.58 0.41 -8.81
N HIS A 46 18.07 -0.48 -7.96
CA HIS A 46 17.56 -0.68 -6.59
C HIS A 46 17.93 0.47 -5.65
N ALA A 47 19.16 0.97 -5.75
CA ALA A 47 19.59 2.18 -5.03
C ALA A 47 18.81 3.41 -5.50
N MET A 48 18.43 3.45 -6.79
CA MET A 48 17.59 4.50 -7.35
C MET A 48 16.16 4.45 -6.75
N LEU A 49 15.54 3.26 -6.66
CA LEU A 49 14.22 3.11 -6.01
C LEU A 49 14.25 3.49 -4.53
N TRP A 50 15.27 3.05 -3.79
CA TRP A 50 15.46 3.45 -2.39
C TRP A 50 15.47 4.97 -2.24
N THR A 51 16.33 5.64 -3.00
CA THR A 51 16.49 7.10 -2.96
C THR A 51 15.21 7.82 -3.41
N ARG A 52 14.52 7.29 -4.42
CA ARG A 52 13.27 7.87 -4.93
C ARG A 52 12.14 7.81 -3.91
N LEU A 53 12.08 6.74 -3.12
CA LEU A 53 11.03 6.49 -2.13
C LEU A 53 11.34 7.15 -0.78
N LEU A 54 12.61 7.20 -0.35
CA LEU A 54 12.98 7.76 0.94
C LEU A 54 12.51 9.22 1.08
N GLY A 55 11.77 9.50 2.15
CA GLY A 55 11.22 10.82 2.43
C GLY A 55 10.00 11.20 1.59
N ARG A 56 9.51 10.32 0.70
CA ARG A 56 8.30 10.60 -0.07
C ARG A 56 7.05 10.43 0.77
N ARG A 57 6.18 11.44 0.68
CA ARG A 57 4.82 11.35 1.17
C ARG A 57 3.95 10.65 0.12
N LEU A 58 3.27 9.59 0.54
CA LEU A 58 2.26 8.89 -0.23
C LEU A 58 0.88 9.28 0.29
N ASP A 59 -0.01 9.64 -0.62
CA ASP A 59 -1.42 9.95 -0.33
C ASP A 59 -2.29 8.87 -0.97
N CYS A 60 -2.73 7.91 -0.17
CA CYS A 60 -3.49 6.76 -0.63
C CYS A 60 -4.98 6.94 -0.34
N ARG A 61 -5.84 6.51 -1.27
CA ARG A 61 -7.26 6.34 -0.99
C ARG A 61 -7.47 5.02 -0.27
N CYS A 62 -8.26 5.05 0.80
CA CYS A 62 -8.58 3.89 1.60
C CYS A 62 -10.09 3.69 1.71
N SER A 63 -10.50 2.44 1.83
CA SER A 63 -11.84 2.04 2.25
C SER A 63 -11.72 1.36 3.62
N LEU A 64 -12.48 1.84 4.59
CA LEU A 64 -12.59 1.31 5.94
C LEU A 64 -13.95 0.62 6.06
N ARG A 65 -13.99 -0.56 6.66
CA ARG A 65 -15.21 -1.30 6.98
C ARG A 65 -15.21 -1.60 8.47
N PHE A 66 -16.09 -0.94 9.18
CA PHE A 66 -16.33 -1.15 10.59
C PHE A 66 -17.48 -2.13 10.74
N GLN A 67 -17.21 -3.31 11.28
CA GLN A 67 -18.27 -4.23 11.69
C GLN A 67 -18.83 -3.74 13.02
N TRP A 68 -20.14 -3.53 13.04
CA TRP A 68 -20.83 -2.98 14.19
C TRP A 68 -21.72 -4.06 14.79
N ASP A 69 -21.57 -4.27 16.10
CA ASP A 69 -22.42 -5.18 16.86
C ASP A 69 -23.49 -4.36 17.58
N ASP A 70 -24.72 -4.45 17.08
CA ASP A 70 -25.89 -3.76 17.65
C ASP A 70 -26.22 -4.26 19.06
N SER A 71 -25.91 -5.53 19.38
CA SER A 71 -26.18 -6.10 20.69
C SER A 71 -25.22 -5.59 21.76
N ALA A 72 -23.96 -5.36 21.38
CA ALA A 72 -22.94 -4.79 22.26
C ALA A 72 -22.82 -3.25 22.15
N GLY A 73 -23.52 -2.64 21.18
CA GLY A 73 -23.50 -1.20 20.92
C GLY A 73 -22.11 -0.65 20.56
N ARG A 74 -21.26 -1.45 19.88
CA ARG A 74 -19.88 -1.06 19.58
C ARG A 74 -19.33 -1.68 18.29
N VAL A 75 -18.27 -1.09 17.76
CA VAL A 75 -17.44 -1.70 16.70
C VAL A 75 -16.72 -2.92 17.26
N THR A 76 -16.81 -4.04 16.56
CA THR A 76 -16.11 -5.30 16.91
C THR A 76 -14.90 -5.57 16.01
N GLN A 77 -14.91 -5.05 14.78
CA GLN A 77 -13.83 -5.26 13.82
C GLN A 77 -13.67 -4.05 12.88
N LEU A 78 -12.42 -3.74 12.54
CA LEU A 78 -12.06 -2.78 11.51
C LEU A 78 -11.24 -3.47 10.43
N ASP A 79 -11.83 -3.60 9.25
CA ASP A 79 -11.13 -4.00 8.03
C ASP A 79 -10.79 -2.76 7.20
N TRP A 80 -9.64 -2.74 6.56
CA TRP A 80 -9.28 -1.62 5.68
C TRP A 80 -8.57 -2.10 4.42
N LYS A 81 -8.77 -1.34 3.35
CA LYS A 81 -8.09 -1.53 2.07
C LYS A 81 -7.51 -0.21 1.60
N MET A 82 -6.36 -0.25 0.96
CA MET A 82 -5.65 0.92 0.47
C MET A 82 -5.22 0.73 -0.99
N ASP A 83 -5.43 1.77 -1.79
CA ASP A 83 -4.93 1.84 -3.17
C ASP A 83 -3.46 2.28 -3.17
N LEU A 84 -2.59 1.35 -2.78
CA LEU A 84 -1.15 1.57 -2.80
C LEU A 84 -0.59 1.53 -4.23
N LEU A 85 -1.20 0.73 -5.12
CA LEU A 85 -0.72 0.54 -6.49
C LEU A 85 -0.76 1.86 -7.27
N THR A 86 -1.92 2.53 -7.29
CA THR A 86 -2.07 3.83 -7.98
C THR A 86 -1.14 4.88 -7.37
N THR A 87 -0.98 4.85 -6.04
CA THR A 87 -0.14 5.81 -5.33
C THR A 87 1.33 5.64 -5.67
N LEU A 88 1.82 4.40 -5.69
CA LEU A 88 3.20 4.09 -6.08
C LEU A 88 3.45 4.36 -7.56
N LEU A 89 2.50 4.05 -8.44
CA LEU A 89 2.60 4.35 -9.86
C LEU A 89 2.75 5.86 -10.12
N ARG A 90 2.07 6.71 -9.36
CA ARG A 90 2.24 8.17 -9.44
C ARG A 90 3.63 8.63 -9.02
N VAL A 91 4.24 7.98 -8.04
CA VAL A 91 5.57 8.35 -7.52
C VAL A 91 6.70 7.79 -8.38
N LEU A 92 6.54 6.56 -8.87
CA LEU A 92 7.57 5.83 -9.63
C LEU A 92 7.45 6.05 -11.14
N GLY A 93 6.27 6.44 -11.64
CA GLY A 93 6.05 6.85 -13.03
C GLY A 93 6.01 5.72 -14.05
N ASN A 94 6.25 4.47 -13.64
CA ASN A 94 6.14 3.29 -14.51
C ASN A 94 5.72 2.07 -13.69
N LEU A 95 5.10 1.09 -14.35
CA LEU A 95 4.58 -0.11 -13.70
C LEU A 95 5.67 -1.15 -13.40
N GLU A 96 6.78 -1.13 -14.13
CA GLU A 96 7.90 -2.05 -13.95
C GLU A 96 8.55 -1.88 -12.56
N ASP A 97 8.89 -0.64 -12.21
CA ASP A 97 9.41 -0.25 -10.89
C ASP A 97 8.42 -0.60 -9.76
N VAL A 98 7.12 -0.39 -9.99
CA VAL A 98 6.07 -0.67 -9.01
C VAL A 98 5.90 -2.18 -8.81
N ASN A 99 5.91 -2.95 -9.89
CA ASN A 99 5.83 -4.40 -9.84
C ASN A 99 7.05 -4.96 -9.11
N TYR A 100 8.25 -4.51 -9.48
CA TYR A 100 9.49 -4.89 -8.81
C TYR A 100 9.45 -4.58 -7.30
N LEU A 101 9.02 -3.36 -6.93
CA LEU A 101 8.92 -2.93 -5.54
C LEU A 101 7.96 -3.81 -4.73
N LEU A 102 6.80 -4.15 -5.30
CA LEU A 102 5.75 -4.90 -4.61
C LEU A 102 6.00 -6.41 -4.60
N GLU A 103 6.68 -6.97 -5.61
CA GLU A 103 6.94 -8.41 -5.75
C GLU A 103 7.65 -9.00 -4.52
N LYS A 104 8.60 -8.24 -3.96
CA LYS A 104 9.41 -8.65 -2.81
C LYS A 104 9.11 -7.83 -1.56
N ALA A 105 8.01 -7.08 -1.56
CA ALA A 105 7.59 -6.30 -0.41
C ALA A 105 7.04 -7.20 0.69
N LEU A 106 7.41 -6.90 1.93
CA LEU A 106 6.81 -7.50 3.12
C LEU A 106 5.53 -6.75 3.50
N ILE A 107 4.60 -6.67 2.55
CA ILE A 107 3.28 -6.06 2.72
C ILE A 107 2.23 -7.14 2.57
N THR A 108 1.31 -7.22 3.53
CA THR A 108 0.21 -8.18 3.45
C THR A 108 -0.75 -7.78 2.31
N PRO A 109 -0.96 -8.64 1.29
CA PRO A 109 -1.78 -8.30 0.12
C PRO A 109 -3.27 -8.10 0.44
N THR A 110 -3.76 -8.60 1.59
CA THR A 110 -5.17 -8.53 2.00
C THR A 110 -5.67 -7.10 2.20
N ASN A 111 -4.76 -6.15 2.45
CA ASN A 111 -5.08 -4.75 2.66
C ASN A 111 -4.82 -3.89 1.40
N LEU A 112 -4.40 -4.50 0.29
CA LEU A 112 -4.18 -3.80 -0.97
C LEU A 112 -5.43 -3.91 -1.85
N ILE A 113 -5.89 -2.79 -2.41
CA ILE A 113 -6.94 -2.81 -3.43
C ILE A 113 -6.32 -3.44 -4.69
N LYS A 114 -6.58 -4.72 -4.89
CA LYS A 114 -6.45 -5.37 -6.19
C LYS A 114 -7.78 -5.12 -6.87
N ASP A 115 -7.79 -4.35 -7.97
CA ASP A 115 -9.00 -4.08 -8.73
C ASP A 115 -9.80 -5.37 -8.95
N LEU A 116 -11.05 -5.38 -8.48
CA LEU A 116 -12.05 -6.31 -8.97
C LEU A 116 -12.88 -5.52 -9.98
N PRO A 117 -13.06 -6.01 -11.23
CA PRO A 117 -14.00 -5.37 -12.13
C PRO A 117 -15.38 -5.49 -11.49
N THR A 118 -15.99 -4.33 -11.20
CA THR A 118 -17.41 -4.23 -10.91
C THR A 118 -18.12 -4.72 -12.15
N LYS A 119 -18.64 -5.96 -12.07
CA LYS A 119 -19.54 -6.50 -13.07
C LYS A 119 -20.78 -5.59 -13.05
N ALA A 120 -20.93 -4.76 -14.07
CA ALA A 120 -22.18 -4.10 -14.37
C ALA A 120 -23.16 -5.16 -14.88
N GLU A 121 -24.32 -5.20 -14.21
CA GLU A 121 -25.64 -5.74 -14.64
C GLU A 121 -25.71 -7.18 -15.16
#